data_AF-A0A920BC76-F1
#
_entry.id   AF-A0A920BC76-F1
#
_cell.length_a   1.000
_cell.length_b   1.000
_cell.length_c   1.000
_cell.angle_alpha   90.00
_cell.angle_beta   90.00
_cell.angle_gamma   90.00
#
_symmetry.space_group_name_H-M   'P 1'
#
loop_
_entity.id
_entity.type
_entity.pdbx_description
1 polymer ?
#
loop_
_entity_poly.entity_id
_entity_poly.type
_entity_poly.pdbx_seq_one_letter_code
_entity_poly.pdbx_strand_id
1 'polypeptide(L)'
;MHLANLWSEETRLLDHRLSDFGDHQLCRITKGTGRIAEVAARFTLDAMPGKQMAIDADLNAGLIDDSEARTRRRVIQRESDYFGALMERVNLLEAMRLRVCSSLRSTFWVDSSWG
;
A
#
# COMPACT_ATOMS: atom_id res chain seq x y z
N MET A 1 19.04 39.21 14.65
CA MET A 1 18.64 38.29 15.75
C MET A 1 17.14 38.33 16.03
N HIS A 2 16.42 39.44 15.86
CA HIS A 2 14.96 39.49 16.10
C HIS A 2 14.06 38.95 14.96
N LEU A 3 14.54 38.88 13.71
CA LEU A 3 13.73 38.43 12.57
C LEU A 3 13.73 36.90 12.37
N ALA A 4 14.68 36.18 12.95
CA ALA A 4 14.72 34.71 12.86
C ALA A 4 13.69 34.04 13.79
N ASN A 5 13.32 34.70 14.89
CA ASN A 5 12.38 34.15 15.87
C ASN A 5 10.92 34.25 15.40
N LEU A 6 10.58 35.28 14.61
CA LEU A 6 9.23 35.46 14.06
C LEU A 6 8.84 34.35 13.06
N TRP A 7 9.78 33.89 12.23
CA TRP A 7 9.54 32.79 11.29
C TRP A 7 9.45 31.41 11.98
N SER A 8 10.02 31.27 13.17
CA SER A 8 9.96 30.04 13.98
C SER A 8 8.63 29.91 14.72
N GLU A 9 8.02 31.01 15.15
CA GLU A 9 6.71 31.00 15.81
C GLU A 9 5.54 30.86 14.82
N GLU A 10 5.65 31.42 13.61
CA GLU A 10 4.60 31.33 12.59
C GLU A 10 4.51 29.92 11.97
N THR A 11 5.65 29.22 11.84
CA THR A 11 5.70 27.81 11.40
C THR A 11 5.21 26.84 12.49
N ARG A 12 5.47 27.13 13.76
CA ARG A 12 5.01 26.32 14.91
C ARG A 12 3.50 26.40 15.13
N LEU A 13 2.86 27.52 14.79
CA LEU A 13 1.40 27.69 14.87
C LEU A 13 0.64 27.05 13.69
N LEU A 14 1.27 26.93 12.52
CA LEU A 14 0.73 26.20 11.38
C LEU A 14 0.84 24.68 11.56
N ASP A 15 1.91 24.19 12.19
CA ASP A 15 2.11 22.77 12.50
C ASP A 15 1.07 22.26 13.52
N HIS A 16 0.72 23.07 14.52
CA HIS A 16 -0.26 22.69 15.55
C HIS A 16 -1.74 22.78 15.11
N ARG A 17 -2.04 23.44 13.98
CA ARG A 17 -3.40 23.50 13.38
C ARG A 17 -3.61 22.53 12.22
N LEU A 18 -2.55 22.12 11.54
CA LEU A 18 -2.63 21.12 10.46
C LEU A 18 -2.60 19.68 11.00
N SER A 19 -1.95 19.47 12.14
CA SER A 19 -1.82 18.14 12.77
C SER A 19 -3.14 17.56 13.33
N ASP A 20 -4.14 18.36 13.68
CA ASP A 20 -5.30 17.85 14.45
C ASP A 20 -6.59 17.56 13.65
N PHE A 21 -6.79 18.06 12.42
CA PHE A 21 -8.13 18.03 11.81
C PHE A 21 -8.32 17.17 10.54
N GLY A 22 -7.26 16.59 9.96
CA GLY A 22 -7.40 15.77 8.74
C GLY A 22 -6.46 14.55 8.67
N ASP A 23 -5.26 14.69 9.21
CA ASP A 23 -4.17 13.74 8.93
C ASP A 23 -4.31 12.42 9.70
N HIS A 24 -4.85 12.45 10.93
CA HIS A 24 -5.05 11.24 11.71
C HIS A 24 -6.13 10.33 11.11
N GLN A 25 -7.18 10.89 10.52
CA GLN A 25 -8.23 10.11 9.87
C GLN A 25 -7.74 9.52 8.54
N LEU A 26 -7.10 10.32 7.68
CA LEU A 26 -6.50 9.85 6.42
C LEU A 26 -5.40 8.80 6.67
N CYS A 27 -4.59 8.96 7.71
CA CYS A 27 -3.57 7.98 8.12
C CYS A 27 -4.19 6.68 8.68
N ARG A 28 -5.34 6.74 9.35
CA ARG A 28 -6.06 5.54 9.83
C ARG A 28 -6.78 4.81 8.69
N ILE A 29 -7.39 5.55 7.77
CA ILE A 29 -8.05 4.97 6.59
C ILE A 29 -7.01 4.25 5.74
N THR A 30 -5.89 4.91 5.42
CA THR A 30 -4.78 4.31 4.65
C THR A 30 -4.15 3.08 5.33
N LYS A 31 -4.02 3.08 6.67
CA LYS A 31 -3.58 1.90 7.44
C LYS A 31 -4.55 0.72 7.37
N GLY A 32 -5.85 0.98 7.41
CA GLY A 32 -6.87 -0.06 7.32
C GLY A 32 -6.99 -0.62 5.90
N THR A 33 -7.01 0.27 4.90
CA THR A 33 -7.17 -0.11 3.49
C THR A 33 -5.95 -0.86 2.96
N GLY A 34 -4.73 -0.53 3.39
CA GLY A 34 -3.52 -1.23 2.97
C GLY A 34 -3.52 -2.71 3.35
N ARG A 35 -3.87 -3.03 4.60
CA ARG A 35 -3.94 -4.43 5.09
C ARG A 35 -5.05 -5.23 4.44
N ILE A 36 -6.21 -4.61 4.21
CA ILE A 36 -7.31 -5.27 3.50
C ILE A 36 -6.91 -5.54 2.05
N ALA A 37 -6.24 -4.60 1.39
CA ALA A 37 -5.72 -4.78 0.03
C ALA A 37 -4.63 -5.87 -0.05
N GLU A 38 -3.73 -5.93 0.94
CA GLU A 38 -2.70 -6.98 1.04
C GLU A 38 -3.32 -8.36 1.20
N VAL A 39 -4.23 -8.51 2.16
CA VAL A 39 -4.90 -9.79 2.43
C VAL A 39 -5.72 -10.23 1.22
N ALA A 40 -6.45 -9.31 0.58
CA ALA A 40 -7.24 -9.63 -0.61
C ALA A 40 -6.35 -10.09 -1.76
N ALA A 41 -5.27 -9.35 -2.06
CA ALA A 41 -4.38 -9.71 -3.16
C ALA A 41 -3.65 -11.03 -2.91
N ARG A 42 -3.24 -11.30 -1.66
CA ARG A 42 -2.62 -12.56 -1.29
C ARG A 42 -3.58 -13.74 -1.43
N PHE A 43 -4.83 -13.58 -0.96
CA PHE A 43 -5.85 -14.61 -1.11
C PHE A 43 -6.14 -14.95 -2.58
N THR A 44 -6.16 -13.94 -3.44
CA THR A 44 -6.35 -14.15 -4.88
C THR A 44 -5.16 -14.81 -5.55
N LEU A 45 -3.92 -14.44 -5.20
CA LEU A 45 -2.70 -15.06 -5.72
C LEU A 45 -2.56 -16.52 -5.26
N ASP A 46 -2.87 -16.81 -4.00
CA ASP A 46 -2.81 -18.17 -3.44
C ASP A 46 -3.87 -19.10 -4.07
N ALA A 47 -4.98 -18.54 -4.59
CA ALA A 47 -6.00 -19.27 -5.32
C ALA A 47 -5.63 -19.59 -6.78
N MET A 48 -4.57 -18.98 -7.34
CA MET A 48 -4.20 -19.14 -8.76
C MET A 48 -3.79 -20.55 -9.17
N PRO A 49 -2.99 -21.30 -8.37
CA PRO A 49 -2.72 -22.70 -8.66
C PRO A 49 -4.02 -23.52 -8.77
N GLY A 50 -4.99 -23.27 -7.89
CA GLY A 50 -6.29 -23.92 -7.94
C GLY A 50 -7.09 -23.61 -9.22
N LYS A 51 -7.10 -22.34 -9.65
CA LYS A 51 -7.74 -21.93 -10.91
C LYS A 51 -7.05 -22.54 -12.14
N GLN A 52 -5.73 -22.69 -12.13
CA GLN A 52 -4.98 -23.35 -13.21
C GLN A 52 -5.27 -24.85 -13.24
N MET A 53 -5.28 -25.52 -12.08
CA MET A 53 -5.63 -26.94 -11.97
C MET A 53 -7.06 -27.23 -12.44
N ALA A 54 -8.01 -26.32 -12.19
CA ALA A 54 -9.38 -26.46 -12.69
C ALA A 54 -9.45 -26.42 -14.23
N ILE A 55 -8.68 -25.52 -14.87
CA ILE A 55 -8.59 -25.47 -16.34
C ILE A 55 -7.95 -26.75 -16.89
N ASP A 56 -6.90 -27.23 -16.24
CA ASP A 56 -6.21 -28.45 -16.67
C ASP A 56 -7.10 -29.69 -16.53
N ALA A 57 -7.89 -29.75 -15.46
CA ALA A 57 -8.90 -30.79 -15.27
C ALA A 57 -10.01 -30.72 -16.32
N ASP A 58 -10.54 -29.53 -16.60
CA ASP A 58 -11.57 -29.32 -17.64
C ASP A 58 -11.05 -29.71 -19.03
N LEU A 59 -9.80 -29.37 -19.35
CA LEU A 59 -9.15 -29.72 -20.62
C LEU A 59 -8.95 -31.23 -20.74
N ASN A 60 -8.48 -31.87 -19.67
CA ASN A 60 -8.27 -33.32 -19.65
C ASN A 60 -9.60 -34.11 -19.66
N ALA A 61 -10.67 -33.53 -19.13
CA ALA A 61 -12.02 -34.09 -19.21
C ALA A 61 -12.70 -33.87 -20.58
N GLY A 62 -12.08 -33.13 -21.49
CA GLY A 62 -12.66 -32.78 -22.79
C GLY A 62 -13.84 -31.81 -22.71
N LEU A 63 -14.01 -31.11 -21.58
CA LEU A 63 -15.07 -30.12 -21.39
C LEU A 63 -14.77 -28.79 -22.08
N ILE A 64 -13.48 -28.52 -22.32
CA ILE A 64 -13.00 -27.32 -23.01
C ILE A 64 -11.99 -27.68 -24.09
N ASP A 65 -11.91 -26.86 -25.14
CA ASP A 65 -10.90 -26.97 -26.20
C ASP A 65 -9.58 -26.27 -25.81
N ASP A 66 -8.48 -26.60 -26.49
CA ASP A 66 -7.15 -25.99 -26.27
C ASP A 66 -7.21 -24.46 -26.47
N SER A 67 -8.00 -23.99 -27.44
CA SER A 67 -8.20 -22.55 -27.69
C SER A 67 -8.89 -21.84 -26.52
N GLU A 68 -9.86 -22.50 -25.89
CA GLU A 68 -10.59 -21.98 -24.74
C GLU A 68 -9.72 -22.04 -23.47
N ALA A 69 -9.00 -23.14 -23.25
CA ALA A 69 -8.04 -23.28 -22.16
C ALA A 69 -6.97 -22.17 -22.20
N ARG A 70 -6.41 -21.85 -23.39
CA ARG A 70 -5.47 -20.72 -23.57
C ARG A 70 -6.10 -19.38 -23.25
N THR A 71 -7.36 -19.19 -23.58
CA THR A 71 -8.08 -17.93 -23.31
C THR A 71 -8.31 -17.77 -21.81
N ARG A 72 -8.78 -18.82 -21.13
CA ARG A 72 -8.97 -18.83 -19.66
C ARG A 72 -7.65 -18.62 -18.92
N ARG A 73 -6.56 -19.29 -19.32
CA ARG A 73 -5.22 -19.06 -18.75
C ARG A 73 -4.74 -17.61 -18.94
N ARG A 74 -5.02 -16.99 -20.09
CA ARG A 74 -4.72 -15.56 -20.33
C ARG A 74 -5.47 -14.63 -19.37
N VAL A 75 -6.72 -14.96 -19.03
CA VAL A 75 -7.51 -14.20 -18.06
C VAL A 75 -6.90 -14.30 -16.67
N ILE A 76 -6.56 -15.52 -16.22
CA ILE A 76 -5.89 -15.74 -14.93
C ILE A 76 -4.54 -15.02 -14.89
N GLN A 77 -3.77 -15.04 -15.98
CA GLN A 77 -2.50 -14.34 -16.05
C GLN A 77 -2.68 -12.83 -15.84
N ARG A 78 -3.66 -12.20 -16.49
CA ARG A 78 -3.96 -10.78 -16.29
C ARG A 78 -4.40 -10.46 -14.87
N GLU A 79 -5.18 -11.35 -14.27
CA GLU A 79 -5.59 -11.25 -12.87
C GLU A 79 -4.36 -11.30 -11.95
N SER A 80 -3.41 -12.21 -12.22
CA SER A 80 -2.11 -12.32 -11.53
C SER A 80 -1.31 -11.04 -11.62
N ASP A 81 -1.15 -10.51 -12.83
CA ASP A 81 -0.36 -9.31 -13.08
C ASP A 81 -0.96 -8.10 -12.34
N TYR A 82 -2.30 -7.99 -12.30
CA TYR A 82 -3.01 -6.92 -11.58
C TYR A 82 -2.83 -7.03 -10.05
N PHE A 83 -3.06 -8.21 -9.46
CA PHE A 83 -2.93 -8.39 -8.01
C PHE A 83 -1.47 -8.37 -7.55
N GLY A 84 -0.53 -8.79 -8.41
CA GLY A 84 0.91 -8.63 -8.19
C GLY A 84 1.31 -7.14 -8.14
N ALA A 85 0.85 -6.33 -9.09
CA ALA A 85 1.09 -4.89 -9.08
C ALA A 85 0.43 -4.19 -7.89
N LEU A 86 -0.76 -4.65 -7.45
CA LEU A 86 -1.43 -4.16 -6.25
C LEU A 86 -0.60 -4.42 -4.99
N MET A 87 -0.12 -5.65 -4.81
CA MET A 87 0.76 -6.02 -3.69
C MET A 87 2.03 -5.17 -3.66
N GLU A 88 2.67 -4.98 -4.82
CA GLU A 88 3.88 -4.16 -4.93
C GLU A 88 3.61 -2.71 -4.48
N ARG A 89 2.48 -2.13 -4.91
CA ARG A 89 2.10 -0.76 -4.53
C ARG A 89 1.76 -0.64 -3.05
N VAL A 90 1.13 -1.65 -2.45
CA VAL A 90 0.83 -1.66 -1.01
C VAL A 90 2.13 -1.69 -0.19
N ASN A 91 3.11 -2.52 -0.58
CA ASN A 91 4.43 -2.56 0.08
C ASN A 91 5.18 -1.22 -0.04
N LEU A 92 5.12 -0.57 -1.20
CA LEU A 92 5.72 0.76 -1.39
C LEU A 92 5.07 1.84 -0.53
N LEU A 93 3.74 1.80 -0.37
CA LEU A 93 3.00 2.73 0.51
C LEU A 93 3.42 2.55 1.98
N GLU A 94 3.60 1.32 2.43
CA GLU A 94 4.10 1.05 3.77
C GLU A 94 5.55 1.53 3.97
N ALA A 95 6.41 1.35 2.96
CA ALA A 95 7.79 1.82 3.00
C ALA A 95 7.88 3.37 3.03
N MET A 96 7.06 4.07 2.24
CA MET A 96 6.97 5.53 2.27
C MET A 96 6.47 6.03 3.64
N ARG A 97 5.50 5.32 4.25
CA ARG A 97 5.01 5.65 5.60
C ARG A 97 6.12 5.59 6.65
N LEU A 98 6.97 4.56 6.60
CA LEU A 98 8.10 4.44 7.52
C LEU A 98 9.09 5.61 7.36
N ARG A 99 9.32 6.06 6.13
CA ARG A 99 10.25 7.15 5.81
C ARG A 99 9.71 8.53 6.24
N VAL A 100 8.41 8.79 6.11
CA VAL A 100 7.77 10.02 6.61
C VAL A 100 7.75 10.05 8.15
N CYS A 101 7.45 8.92 8.79
CA CYS A 101 7.39 8.83 10.26
C CYS A 101 8.79 8.89 10.91
N SER A 102 9.83 8.36 10.26
CA SER A 102 11.22 8.49 10.75
C SER A 102 11.76 9.90 10.61
N SER A 103 11.36 10.63 9.56
CA SER A 103 11.75 12.04 9.36
C SER A 103 11.16 12.96 10.43
N LEU A 104 9.95 12.67 10.91
CA LEU A 104 9.32 13.42 12.01
C LEU A 104 9.93 13.11 13.37
N ARG A 105 10.64 11.98 13.52
CA ARG A 105 11.34 11.61 14.76
C ARG A 105 12.72 12.26 14.88
N SER A 106 13.40 12.55 13.76
CA SER A 106 14.73 13.19 13.79
C SER A 106 14.66 14.69 14.09
N THR A 107 13.59 15.39 13.70
CA THR A 107 13.40 16.81 14.04
C THR A 107 13.13 17.02 15.53
N PHE A 108 12.51 16.04 16.20
CA PHE A 108 12.20 16.15 17.63
C PHE A 108 13.41 15.95 18.56
N TRP A 109 14.45 15.22 18.11
CA TRP A 109 15.64 14.95 18.93
C TRP A 109 16.73 16.03 18.87
N VAL A 110 16.71 16.93 17.87
CA VAL A 110 17.73 17.99 17.76
C VAL A 110 17.44 19.18 18.70
N ASP A 111 16.22 19.34 19.18
CA ASP A 111 15.85 20.43 20.10
C ASP A 111 16.03 20.11 21.61
N SER A 112 16.34 18.87 21.98
CA SER A 112 16.47 18.46 23.39
C SER A 112 17.89 18.56 23.98
N SER A 113 18.83 19.16 23.25
CA SER A 113 20.26 19.26 23.66
C SER A 113 20.77 20.68 23.90
N TRP A 114 19.88 21.67 23.90
CA TRP A 114 20.16 23.02 24.41
C TRP A 114 19.06 23.41 25.40
N GLY A 115 19.37 23.26 26.69
CA GLY A 115 18.49 23.56 27.82
C GLY A 115 18.95 22.82 29.07
#